data_AF-A0A956G4Q4-F1
#
_entry.id   AF-A0A956G4Q4-F1
#
_cell.length_a   1.000
_cell.length_b   1.000
_cell.length_c   1.000
_cell.angle_alpha   90.00
_cell.angle_beta   90.00
_cell.angle_gamma   90.00
#
_symmetry.space_group_name_H-M   'P 1'
#
loop_
_entity.id
_entity.type
_entity.pdbx_description
1 polymer ?
#
loop_
_entity_poly.entity_id
_entity_poly.type
_entity_poly.pdbx_seq_one_letter_code
_entity_poly.pdbx_strand_id
1 'polypeptide(L)'
;MPLRTLAIVLALGLLTAACGDDGDPQLPADGVALLDHAKWVETKHDDDPFWAARPTPDPACAPYSFQIEGFSPETQSIEIDTTACDYLTIGLEIPAAIKRGDTLELVAWHLRLSADGATEQNPVPGMMAVAVGSNVIWQKSFDIPSAEASYVEKLSADFDAPAGTLLTFHVHNHGNNNYNLMKVDIVADKP
;
A
#
# COMPACT_ATOMS: atom_id res chain seq x y z
N MET A 1 67.75 -42.03 23.89
CA MET A 1 66.69 -41.53 22.98
C MET A 1 65.78 -40.61 23.79
N PRO A 2 65.41 -39.43 23.26
CA PRO A 2 65.18 -38.24 24.07
C PRO A 2 63.73 -38.03 24.52
N LEU A 3 63.61 -37.44 25.71
CA LEU A 3 62.43 -36.82 26.33
C LEU A 3 61.79 -35.78 25.37
N ARG A 4 60.48 -35.86 25.15
CA ARG A 4 59.70 -34.80 24.47
C ARG A 4 58.94 -33.99 25.50
N THR A 5 59.38 -32.76 25.71
CA THR A 5 58.68 -31.72 26.49
C THR A 5 57.51 -31.18 25.67
N LEU A 6 56.28 -31.30 26.18
CA LEU A 6 55.10 -30.70 25.58
C LEU A 6 54.87 -29.32 26.21
N ALA A 7 55.02 -28.25 25.42
CA ALA A 7 54.74 -26.88 25.85
C ALA A 7 53.24 -26.59 25.69
N ILE A 8 52.57 -26.26 26.78
CA ILE A 8 51.18 -25.78 26.80
C ILE A 8 51.24 -24.26 26.59
N VAL A 9 50.75 -23.79 25.45
CA VAL A 9 50.53 -22.36 25.19
C VAL A 9 49.12 -22.00 25.65
N LEU A 10 49.03 -21.26 26.75
CA LEU A 10 47.78 -20.69 27.26
C LEU A 10 47.51 -19.38 26.50
N ALA A 11 46.59 -19.40 25.54
CA ALA A 11 46.14 -18.19 24.85
C ALA A 11 45.11 -17.46 25.73
N LEU A 12 45.48 -16.28 26.20
CA LEU A 12 44.66 -15.38 27.00
C LEU A 12 43.64 -14.69 26.07
N GLY A 13 42.37 -15.08 26.17
CA GLY A 13 41.28 -14.49 25.39
C GLY A 13 40.96 -13.06 25.86
N LEU A 14 41.13 -12.09 24.95
CA LEU A 14 40.64 -10.72 25.12
C LEU A 14 39.10 -10.71 25.00
N LEU A 15 38.43 -10.40 26.12
CA LEU A 15 37.01 -10.03 26.16
C LEU A 15 36.88 -8.56 25.71
N THR A 16 36.52 -8.34 24.46
CA THR A 16 35.99 -7.05 24.01
C THR A 16 34.51 -7.00 24.35
N ALA A 17 34.14 -6.18 25.33
CA ALA A 17 32.76 -5.78 25.56
C ALA A 17 32.29 -4.92 24.37
N ALA A 18 31.46 -5.50 23.50
CA ALA A 18 30.71 -4.75 22.51
C ALA A 18 29.53 -4.10 23.23
N CYS A 19 29.57 -2.78 23.40
CA CYS A 19 28.36 -2.01 23.70
C CYS A 19 27.44 -2.15 22.49
N GLY A 20 26.38 -2.96 22.63
CA GLY A 20 25.27 -2.96 21.70
C GLY A 20 24.58 -1.61 21.79
N ASP A 21 24.69 -0.83 20.73
CA ASP A 21 23.82 0.32 20.49
C ASP A 21 22.45 -0.27 20.14
N ASP A 22 21.59 -0.45 21.15
CA ASP A 22 20.19 -0.86 21.01
C ASP A 22 19.33 0.30 20.45
N GLY A 23 19.90 1.09 19.53
CA GLY A 23 19.20 2.17 18.87
C GLY A 23 18.12 1.58 17.98
N ASP A 24 16.85 1.89 18.28
CA ASP A 24 15.75 1.58 17.38
C ASP A 24 16.10 2.02 15.96
N PRO A 25 15.82 1.21 14.92
CA PRO A 25 16.12 1.57 13.55
C PRO A 25 15.45 2.91 13.20
N GLN A 26 16.25 3.96 13.06
CA GLN A 26 15.73 5.27 12.68
C GLN A 26 15.24 5.20 11.23
N LEU A 27 14.00 5.62 11.00
CA LEU A 27 13.44 5.72 9.64
C LEU A 27 14.31 6.67 8.79
N PRO A 28 14.45 6.41 7.48
CA PRO A 28 15.06 7.36 6.57
C PRO A 28 14.38 8.74 6.66
N ALA A 29 15.12 9.81 6.40
CA ALA A 29 14.58 11.18 6.44
C ALA A 29 13.35 11.37 5.54
N ASP A 30 13.26 10.58 4.47
CA ASP A 30 12.18 10.63 3.47
C ASP A 30 11.06 9.61 3.75
N GLY A 31 11.17 8.80 4.81
CA GLY A 31 10.25 7.70 5.12
C GLY A 31 10.60 6.37 4.45
N VAL A 32 9.70 5.40 4.55
CA VAL A 32 9.81 4.08 3.91
C VAL A 32 8.62 3.88 2.99
N ALA A 33 8.89 3.84 1.69
CA ALA A 33 7.86 3.59 0.68
C ALA A 33 7.32 2.15 0.77
N LEU A 34 6.00 2.00 0.74
CA LEU A 34 5.34 0.69 0.73
C LEU A 34 4.89 0.26 -0.67
N LEU A 35 4.89 1.18 -1.63
CA LEU A 35 4.47 0.90 -3.00
C LEU A 35 5.67 0.63 -3.92
N ASP A 36 5.55 -0.43 -4.71
CA ASP A 36 6.34 -0.66 -5.91
C ASP A 36 5.37 -0.74 -7.08
N HIS A 37 5.22 0.37 -7.82
CA HIS A 37 4.20 0.49 -8.86
C HIS A 37 4.35 -0.52 -10.00
N ALA A 38 5.49 -1.21 -10.13
CA ALA A 38 5.67 -2.27 -11.10
C ALA A 38 5.10 -3.65 -10.67
N LYS A 39 4.60 -3.78 -9.43
CA LYS A 39 4.22 -5.07 -8.83
C LYS A 39 2.72 -5.29 -8.63
N TRP A 40 1.88 -4.38 -9.11
CA TRP A 40 0.42 -4.52 -9.00
C TRP A 40 -0.10 -5.72 -9.80
N VAL A 41 -0.97 -6.49 -9.17
CA VAL A 41 -1.73 -7.58 -9.78
C VAL A 41 -3.18 -7.53 -9.32
N GLU A 42 -4.11 -8.05 -10.11
CA GLU A 42 -5.48 -8.24 -9.64
C GLU A 42 -5.51 -9.17 -8.42
N THR A 43 -6.25 -8.77 -7.39
CA THR A 43 -6.33 -9.52 -6.14
C THR A 43 -7.26 -10.72 -6.28
N LYS A 44 -6.87 -11.86 -5.71
CA LYS A 44 -7.72 -13.06 -5.68
C LYS A 44 -8.87 -12.88 -4.70
N HIS A 45 -9.97 -13.59 -4.95
CA HIS A 45 -11.14 -13.64 -4.07
C HIS A 45 -10.81 -13.70 -2.57
N ASP A 46 -10.03 -14.71 -2.16
CA ASP A 46 -9.76 -14.98 -0.74
C ASP A 46 -8.85 -13.91 -0.09
N ASP A 47 -8.18 -13.10 -0.92
CA ASP A 47 -7.23 -12.06 -0.50
C ASP A 47 -7.84 -10.64 -0.60
N ASP A 48 -9.07 -10.50 -1.11
CA ASP A 48 -9.76 -9.23 -1.31
C ASP A 48 -10.69 -8.91 -0.11
N PRO A 49 -10.32 -7.95 0.77
CA PRO A 49 -11.14 -7.60 1.93
C PRO A 49 -12.47 -6.93 1.56
N PHE A 50 -12.65 -6.51 0.30
CA PHE A 50 -13.86 -5.86 -0.18
C PHE A 50 -14.84 -6.85 -0.80
N TRP A 51 -14.42 -8.09 -1.09
CA TRP A 51 -15.17 -9.02 -1.93
C TRP A 51 -16.63 -9.24 -1.53
N ALA A 52 -16.96 -9.19 -0.24
CA ALA A 52 -18.32 -9.35 0.23
C ALA A 52 -19.31 -8.33 -0.39
N ALA A 53 -18.81 -7.19 -0.88
CA ALA A 53 -19.58 -6.16 -1.56
C ALA A 53 -19.54 -6.27 -3.10
N ARG A 54 -18.86 -7.27 -3.67
CA ARG A 54 -18.73 -7.45 -5.12
C ARG A 54 -20.10 -7.72 -5.76
N PRO A 55 -20.47 -6.99 -6.84
CA PRO A 55 -21.73 -7.21 -7.55
C PRO A 55 -21.87 -8.64 -8.07
N THR A 56 -23.12 -9.11 -8.14
CA THR A 56 -23.47 -10.39 -8.78
C THR A 56 -24.48 -10.13 -9.90
N PRO A 57 -24.21 -10.55 -11.16
CA PRO A 57 -23.03 -11.29 -11.61
C PRO A 57 -21.74 -10.47 -11.57
N ASP A 58 -20.61 -11.16 -11.49
CA ASP A 58 -19.28 -10.55 -11.44
C ASP A 58 -19.00 -9.73 -12.72
N PRO A 59 -18.68 -8.43 -12.62
CA PRO A 59 -18.25 -7.66 -13.78
C PRO A 59 -16.94 -8.23 -14.34
N ALA A 60 -16.95 -8.61 -15.61
CA ALA A 60 -15.73 -9.05 -16.28
C ALA A 60 -14.80 -7.85 -16.49
N CYS A 61 -13.78 -7.68 -15.64
CA CYS A 61 -12.76 -6.67 -15.87
C CYS A 61 -11.93 -7.03 -17.11
N ALA A 62 -11.86 -6.12 -18.08
CA ALA A 62 -10.98 -6.33 -19.22
C ALA A 62 -9.50 -6.31 -18.78
N PRO A 63 -8.60 -7.03 -19.49
CA PRO A 63 -7.17 -6.76 -19.39
C PRO A 63 -6.94 -5.25 -19.55
N TYR A 64 -6.05 -4.66 -18.76
CA TYR A 64 -5.76 -3.22 -18.72
C TYR A 64 -6.76 -2.32 -17.96
N SER A 65 -7.62 -2.88 -17.10
CA SER A 65 -8.44 -2.07 -16.17
C SER A 65 -7.61 -1.30 -15.13
N PHE A 66 -6.31 -1.54 -15.08
CA PHE A 66 -5.35 -0.75 -14.31
C PHE A 66 -4.01 -0.66 -15.05
N GLN A 67 -3.29 0.45 -14.85
CA GLN A 67 -2.01 0.75 -15.50
C GLN A 67 -1.17 1.71 -14.68
N ILE A 68 0.15 1.72 -14.92
CA ILE A 68 1.03 2.72 -14.31
C ILE A 68 0.94 4.00 -15.13
N GLU A 69 0.66 5.12 -14.45
CA GLU A 69 0.72 6.47 -15.01
C GLU A 69 1.95 7.21 -14.45
N GLY A 70 2.59 8.06 -15.27
CA GLY A 70 3.75 8.85 -14.89
C GLY A 70 5.05 8.42 -15.58
N PHE A 71 6.05 9.31 -15.60
CA PHE A 71 7.28 9.12 -16.39
C PHE A 71 8.54 8.96 -15.54
N SER A 72 8.48 9.25 -14.24
CA SER A 72 9.59 9.09 -13.30
C SER A 72 9.13 8.38 -12.03
N PRO A 73 10.05 7.73 -11.28
CA PRO A 73 9.69 7.09 -10.01
C PRO A 73 8.98 8.04 -9.03
N GLU A 74 9.28 9.33 -9.03
CA GLU A 74 8.65 10.31 -8.12
C GLU A 74 7.25 10.78 -8.58
N THR A 75 6.87 10.48 -9.82
CA THR A 75 5.59 10.90 -10.43
C THR A 75 4.71 9.72 -10.81
N GLN A 76 5.14 8.49 -10.50
CA GLN A 76 4.41 7.28 -10.80
C GLN A 76 3.21 7.09 -9.87
N SER A 77 2.08 6.72 -10.45
CA SER A 77 0.91 6.24 -9.72
C SER A 77 0.35 4.99 -10.40
N ILE A 78 -0.41 4.21 -9.65
CA ILE A 78 -1.26 3.19 -10.25
C ILE A 78 -2.63 3.82 -10.52
N GLU A 79 -3.06 3.74 -11.77
CA GLU A 79 -4.38 4.15 -12.22
C GLU A 79 -5.29 2.93 -12.33
N ILE A 80 -6.53 3.05 -11.87
CA ILE A 80 -7.65 2.18 -12.22
C ILE A 80 -8.57 2.96 -13.15
N ASP A 81 -8.80 2.42 -14.35
CA ASP A 81 -9.75 2.92 -15.34
C ASP A 81 -11.01 2.05 -15.29
N THR A 82 -12.11 2.64 -14.85
CA THR A 82 -13.37 1.91 -14.65
C THR A 82 -14.24 1.84 -15.91
N THR A 83 -13.76 2.28 -17.08
CA THR A 83 -14.45 2.08 -18.37
C THR A 83 -14.82 0.62 -18.59
N ALA A 84 -13.90 -0.27 -18.20
CA ALA A 84 -14.02 -1.71 -18.44
C ALA A 84 -14.38 -2.52 -17.18
N CYS A 85 -14.26 -1.93 -15.99
CA CYS A 85 -14.62 -2.61 -14.75
C CYS A 85 -15.08 -1.63 -13.68
N ASP A 86 -16.28 -1.84 -13.18
CA ASP A 86 -16.91 -0.97 -12.18
C ASP A 86 -16.63 -1.45 -10.74
N TYR A 87 -15.89 -2.56 -10.60
CA TYR A 87 -15.45 -3.10 -9.32
C TYR A 87 -14.10 -3.80 -9.46
N LEU A 88 -13.03 -3.21 -8.95
CA LEU A 88 -11.68 -3.76 -9.06
C LEU A 88 -10.89 -3.60 -7.76
N THR A 89 -10.24 -4.69 -7.36
CA THR A 89 -9.21 -4.69 -6.32
C THR A 89 -7.90 -5.18 -6.93
N ILE A 90 -6.85 -4.38 -6.80
CA ILE A 90 -5.48 -4.75 -7.14
C ILE A 90 -4.63 -4.74 -5.88
N GLY A 91 -3.55 -5.51 -5.86
CA GLY A 91 -2.65 -5.55 -4.72
C GLY A 91 -1.20 -5.78 -5.07
N LEU A 92 -0.35 -5.50 -4.08
CA LEU A 92 1.07 -5.80 -4.05
C LEU A 92 1.50 -6.20 -2.65
N GLU A 93 2.59 -6.95 -2.52
CA GLU A 93 3.18 -7.26 -1.22
C GLU A 93 4.07 -6.10 -0.75
N ILE A 94 3.86 -5.61 0.47
CA ILE A 94 4.64 -4.50 1.01
C ILE A 94 6.10 -4.90 1.26
N PRO A 95 7.10 -4.05 0.95
CA PRO A 95 8.51 -4.39 1.12
C PRO A 95 9.01 -4.25 2.57
N ALA A 96 8.24 -3.58 3.43
CA ALA A 96 8.61 -3.26 4.80
C ALA A 96 7.46 -3.56 5.76
N ALA A 97 7.80 -3.83 7.03
CA ALA A 97 6.79 -4.05 8.06
C ALA A 97 6.20 -2.71 8.52
N ILE A 98 4.89 -2.69 8.74
CA ILE A 98 4.17 -1.62 9.45
C ILE A 98 4.03 -2.05 10.90
N LYS A 99 4.42 -1.18 11.82
CA LYS A 99 4.22 -1.37 13.25
C LYS A 99 3.07 -0.52 13.76
N ARG A 100 2.39 -1.01 14.78
CA ARG A 100 1.42 -0.21 15.53
C ARG A 100 2.10 1.06 16.04
N GLY A 101 1.47 2.20 15.78
CA GLY A 101 1.98 3.52 16.12
C GLY A 101 2.71 4.22 14.98
N ASP A 102 3.03 3.53 13.88
CA ASP A 102 3.58 4.18 12.69
C ASP A 102 2.57 5.19 12.11
N THR A 103 3.08 6.31 11.60
CA THR A 103 2.29 7.25 10.79
C THR A 103 2.45 6.90 9.32
N LEU A 104 1.34 6.65 8.63
CA LEU A 104 1.29 6.41 7.20
C LEU A 104 0.87 7.69 6.46
N GLU A 105 1.60 8.07 5.42
CA GLU A 105 1.19 9.12 4.49
C GLU A 105 0.65 8.49 3.21
N LEU A 106 -0.59 8.85 2.85
CA LEU A 106 -1.27 8.37 1.64
C LEU A 106 -1.56 9.53 0.69
N VAL A 107 -1.28 9.33 -0.59
CA VAL A 107 -1.64 10.28 -1.66
C VAL A 107 -2.41 9.58 -2.76
N ALA A 108 -3.64 10.03 -3.00
CA ALA A 108 -4.55 9.50 -4.00
C ALA A 108 -5.38 10.63 -4.63
N TRP A 109 -5.93 10.39 -5.82
CA TRP A 109 -6.88 11.32 -6.45
C TRP A 109 -7.83 10.59 -7.39
N HIS A 110 -8.84 11.31 -7.84
CA HIS A 110 -9.62 10.93 -9.00
C HIS A 110 -9.89 12.15 -9.86
N LEU A 111 -10.06 11.92 -11.16
CA LEU A 111 -10.53 12.95 -12.07
C LEU A 111 -12.03 13.22 -11.86
N ARG A 112 -12.61 14.12 -12.66
CA ARG A 112 -14.05 14.37 -12.64
C ARG A 112 -14.82 13.06 -12.84
N LEU A 113 -15.78 12.80 -11.95
CA LEU A 113 -16.54 11.55 -11.99
C LEU A 113 -17.85 11.70 -12.77
N SER A 114 -18.18 10.68 -13.56
CA SER A 114 -19.40 10.58 -14.34
C SER A 114 -19.88 9.14 -14.46
N ALA A 115 -21.19 8.97 -14.55
CA ALA A 115 -21.83 7.68 -14.79
C ALA A 115 -23.07 7.89 -15.66
N ASP A 116 -23.36 6.93 -16.53
CA ASP A 116 -24.53 6.99 -17.41
C ASP A 116 -25.82 7.04 -16.58
N GLY A 117 -26.66 8.03 -16.85
CA GLY A 117 -27.93 8.23 -16.15
C GLY A 117 -27.82 8.85 -14.76
N ALA A 118 -26.62 9.09 -14.25
CA ALA A 118 -26.43 9.80 -12.98
C ALA A 118 -26.55 11.32 -13.17
N THR A 119 -27.17 11.99 -12.20
CA THR A 119 -27.28 13.45 -12.15
C THR A 119 -27.04 13.93 -10.73
N GLU A 120 -26.83 15.24 -10.53
CA GLU A 120 -26.73 15.81 -9.19
C GLU A 120 -27.97 15.54 -8.32
N GLN A 121 -29.14 15.33 -8.93
CA GLN A 121 -30.39 15.01 -8.22
C GLN A 121 -30.63 13.51 -8.04
N ASN A 122 -29.88 12.67 -8.75
CA ASN A 122 -29.94 11.22 -8.68
C ASN A 122 -28.52 10.65 -8.80
N PRO A 123 -27.68 10.86 -7.77
CA PRO A 123 -26.31 10.40 -7.81
C PRO A 123 -26.24 8.88 -7.65
N VAL A 124 -25.16 8.29 -8.16
CA VAL A 124 -24.79 6.91 -7.88
C VAL A 124 -23.54 6.87 -7.00
N PRO A 125 -23.39 5.90 -6.09
CA PRO A 125 -22.25 5.86 -5.19
C PRO A 125 -20.98 5.42 -5.91
N GLY A 126 -19.84 5.93 -5.45
CA GLY A 126 -18.52 5.38 -5.74
C GLY A 126 -17.62 5.38 -4.51
N MET A 127 -16.53 4.63 -4.59
CA MET A 127 -15.61 4.36 -3.48
C MET A 127 -14.18 4.16 -3.97
N MET A 128 -13.23 4.69 -3.20
CA MET A 128 -11.82 4.32 -3.22
C MET A 128 -11.43 3.83 -1.83
N ALA A 129 -10.65 2.76 -1.73
CA ALA A 129 -10.16 2.25 -0.45
C ALA A 129 -8.77 1.64 -0.57
N VAL A 130 -8.02 1.70 0.54
CA VAL A 130 -6.72 1.03 0.68
C VAL A 130 -6.77 0.17 1.94
N ALA A 131 -6.30 -1.07 1.82
CA ALA A 131 -6.18 -1.99 2.95
C ALA A 131 -4.80 -2.66 2.99
N VAL A 132 -4.37 -3.08 4.19
CA VAL A 132 -3.17 -3.91 4.41
C VAL A 132 -3.58 -5.18 5.15
N GLY A 133 -3.51 -6.31 4.45
CA GLY A 133 -4.16 -7.55 4.87
C GLY A 133 -5.66 -7.32 5.03
N SER A 134 -6.20 -7.62 6.22
CA SER A 134 -7.61 -7.39 6.56
C SER A 134 -7.89 -5.99 7.12
N ASN A 135 -6.89 -5.12 7.26
CA ASN A 135 -7.06 -3.80 7.86
C ASN A 135 -7.32 -2.75 6.78
N VAL A 136 -8.55 -2.25 6.69
CA VAL A 136 -8.86 -1.08 5.83
C VAL A 136 -8.28 0.17 6.49
N ILE A 137 -7.22 0.73 5.90
CA ILE A 137 -6.50 1.86 6.48
C ILE A 137 -7.04 3.21 6.00
N TRP A 138 -7.69 3.22 4.84
CA TRP A 138 -8.25 4.43 4.25
C TRP A 138 -9.42 4.08 3.35
N GLN A 139 -10.46 4.91 3.38
CA GLN A 139 -11.62 4.79 2.51
C GLN A 139 -12.23 6.18 2.26
N LYS A 140 -12.63 6.44 1.03
CA LYS A 140 -13.48 7.57 0.64
C LYS A 140 -14.66 7.06 -0.17
N SER A 141 -15.83 7.59 0.14
CA SER A 141 -17.04 7.43 -0.64
C SER A 141 -17.44 8.77 -1.22
N PHE A 142 -18.03 8.77 -2.41
CA PHE A 142 -18.44 9.96 -3.12
C PHE A 142 -19.71 9.70 -3.93
N ASP A 143 -20.45 10.77 -4.19
CA ASP A 143 -21.60 10.77 -5.10
C ASP A 143 -21.12 11.06 -6.52
N ILE A 144 -21.66 10.37 -7.51
CA ILE A 144 -21.35 10.58 -8.92
C ILE A 144 -22.59 11.15 -9.61
N PRO A 145 -22.49 12.25 -10.38
CA PRO A 145 -21.26 12.94 -10.77
C PRO A 145 -20.62 13.78 -9.66
N SER A 146 -19.29 13.93 -9.70
CA SER A 146 -18.52 14.84 -8.82
C SER A 146 -17.41 15.56 -9.59
N ALA A 147 -16.93 16.67 -9.02
CA ALA A 147 -15.66 17.27 -9.44
C ALA A 147 -14.47 16.35 -9.10
N GLU A 148 -13.31 16.63 -9.68
CA GLU A 148 -12.04 16.02 -9.30
C GLU A 148 -11.69 16.30 -7.83
N ALA A 149 -10.97 15.38 -7.20
CA ALA A 149 -10.50 15.54 -5.83
C ALA A 149 -9.15 14.87 -5.62
N SER A 150 -8.34 15.48 -4.74
CA SER A 150 -7.06 14.94 -4.29
C SER A 150 -7.06 14.76 -2.77
N TYR A 151 -6.38 13.71 -2.31
CA TYR A 151 -6.27 13.35 -0.91
C TYR A 151 -4.80 13.22 -0.54
N VAL A 152 -4.40 13.94 0.51
CA VAL A 152 -3.10 13.80 1.17
C VAL A 152 -3.38 13.61 2.65
N GLU A 153 -3.27 12.38 3.12
CA GLU A 153 -3.79 11.95 4.42
C GLU A 153 -2.66 11.39 5.27
N LYS A 154 -2.72 11.66 6.58
CA LYS A 154 -1.86 11.04 7.59
C LYS A 154 -2.70 10.13 8.46
N LEU A 155 -2.32 8.86 8.52
CA LEU A 155 -3.09 7.80 9.16
C LEU A 155 -2.21 7.16 10.24
N SER A 156 -2.72 7.00 11.45
CA SER A 156 -2.00 6.26 12.48
C SER A 156 -2.31 4.77 12.34
N ALA A 157 -1.28 3.92 12.23
CA ALA A 157 -1.45 2.48 12.19
C ALA A 157 -1.82 1.94 13.59
N ASP A 158 -3.02 1.37 13.72
CA ASP A 158 -3.48 0.67 14.91
C ASP A 158 -3.39 -0.86 14.77
N PHE A 159 -2.51 -1.32 13.87
CA PHE A 159 -2.26 -2.72 13.55
C PHE A 159 -0.76 -2.95 13.30
N ASP A 160 -0.36 -4.22 13.28
CA ASP A 160 0.96 -4.65 12.87
C ASP A 160 0.83 -5.47 11.58
N ALA A 161 1.70 -5.23 10.61
CA ALA A 161 1.76 -5.99 9.36
C ALA A 161 3.22 -6.29 9.01
N PRO A 162 3.64 -7.57 8.92
CA PRO A 162 4.99 -7.89 8.48
C PRO A 162 5.22 -7.49 7.01
N ALA A 163 6.48 -7.30 6.63
CA ALA A 163 6.85 -7.24 5.21
C ALA A 163 6.32 -8.49 4.48
N GLY A 164 5.89 -8.33 3.24
CA GLY A 164 5.18 -9.35 2.47
C GLY A 164 3.66 -9.34 2.65
N THR A 165 3.11 -8.56 3.58
CA THR A 165 1.64 -8.44 3.71
C THR A 165 1.06 -7.75 2.47
N LEU A 166 -0.08 -8.24 1.97
CA LEU A 166 -0.74 -7.65 0.82
C LEU A 166 -1.30 -6.27 1.17
N LEU A 167 -0.89 -5.24 0.43
CA LEU A 167 -1.57 -3.96 0.35
C LEU A 167 -2.49 -4.00 -0.87
N THR A 168 -3.76 -3.64 -0.69
CA THR A 168 -4.75 -3.57 -1.76
C THR A 168 -5.20 -2.14 -2.00
N PHE A 169 -5.42 -1.80 -3.27
CA PHE A 169 -6.13 -0.60 -3.70
C PHE A 169 -7.41 -1.05 -4.39
N HIS A 170 -8.53 -0.58 -3.87
CA HIS A 170 -9.86 -0.98 -4.30
C HIS A 170 -10.64 0.22 -4.80
N VAL A 171 -11.31 0.02 -5.93
CA VAL A 171 -12.26 0.95 -6.50
C VAL A 171 -13.57 0.21 -6.77
N HIS A 172 -14.65 0.78 -6.28
CA HIS A 172 -16.02 0.42 -6.65
C HIS A 172 -16.69 1.66 -7.18
N ASN A 173 -17.17 1.59 -8.41
CA ASN A 173 -17.64 2.72 -9.17
C ASN A 173 -18.80 2.32 -10.07
N HIS A 174 -19.45 3.30 -10.69
CA HIS A 174 -20.21 3.13 -11.91
C HIS A 174 -19.73 4.17 -12.93
N GLY A 175 -19.45 3.76 -14.17
CA GLY A 175 -19.07 4.66 -15.27
C GLY A 175 -17.58 4.67 -15.64
N ASN A 176 -17.24 5.48 -16.63
CA ASN A 176 -15.87 5.62 -17.15
C ASN A 176 -15.13 6.72 -16.37
N ASN A 177 -14.24 6.31 -15.47
CA ASN A 177 -13.53 7.22 -14.57
C ASN A 177 -12.12 6.70 -14.26
N ASN A 178 -11.25 7.61 -13.86
CA ASN A 178 -9.86 7.36 -13.53
C ASN A 178 -9.60 7.65 -12.05
N TYR A 179 -9.00 6.67 -11.37
CA TYR A 179 -8.64 6.73 -9.96
C TYR A 179 -7.18 6.37 -9.78
N ASN A 180 -6.46 7.16 -8.98
CA ASN A 180 -5.03 6.98 -8.84
C ASN A 180 -4.63 6.84 -7.37
N LEU A 181 -3.69 5.94 -7.12
CA LEU A 181 -2.93 5.85 -5.88
C LEU A 181 -1.46 6.05 -6.19
N MET A 182 -0.87 7.10 -5.64
CA MET A 182 0.53 7.43 -5.89
C MET A 182 1.44 7.01 -4.74
N LYS A 183 0.95 7.12 -3.51
CA LYS A 183 1.79 6.99 -2.32
C LYS A 183 1.08 6.28 -1.18
N VAL A 184 1.80 5.37 -0.53
CA VAL A 184 1.55 4.90 0.83
C VAL A 184 2.92 4.66 1.46
N ASP A 185 3.33 5.52 2.39
CA ASP A 185 4.66 5.46 3.02
C ASP A 185 4.56 5.50 4.53
N ILE A 186 5.45 4.80 5.21
CA ILE A 186 5.70 5.04 6.64
C ILE A 186 6.55 6.31 6.75
N VAL A 187 6.04 7.32 7.45
CA VAL A 187 6.73 8.59 7.65
C VAL A 187 7.10 8.77 9.12
N ALA A 188 8.25 9.39 9.38
CA ALA A 188 8.57 9.84 10.72
C ALA A 188 7.59 10.95 11.13
N ASP A 189 7.17 10.94 12.41
CA ASP A 189 6.51 12.10 12.99
C ASP A 189 7.48 13.28 12.90
N LYS A 190 7.09 14.32 12.16
CA LYS A 190 7.86 15.56 12.15
C LYS A 190 7.78 16.14 13.58
N PRO A 191 8.92 16.38 14.25
CA PRO A 191 8.93 17.00 15.57
C PRO A 191 8.34 18.40 15.56
#